data_AF-A0A550D111-F1
#
_entry.id   AF-A0A550D111-F1
#
_cell.length_a   1.000
_cell.length_b   1.000
_cell.length_c   1.000
_cell.angle_alpha   90.00
_cell.angle_beta   90.00
_cell.angle_gamma   90.00
#
_symmetry.space_group_name_H-M   'P 1'
#
loop_
_entity.id
_entity.type
_entity.pdbx_description
1 polymer ?
#
loop_
_entity_poly.entity_id
_entity_poly.type
_entity_poly.pdbx_seq_one_letter_code
_entity_poly.pdbx_strand_id
1 'polypeptide(L)'
;LALKKEDRINLAVSDAISSLDNKYSLSDDSKSNLFFALRDIFEKLYDIENNSDRSLAIRIANSLSTWIYLQFLYFGRSGERK
;
A
#
# COMPACT_ATOMS: atom_id res chain seq x y z
N LEU A 1 3.96 -16.97 -13.62
CA LEU A 1 3.34 -17.24 -12.30
C LEU A 1 1.95 -16.62 -12.31
N ALA A 2 0.92 -17.39 -12.68
CA ALA A 2 -0.44 -16.86 -12.81
C ALA A 2 -1.23 -17.11 -11.51
N LEU A 3 -0.83 -16.44 -10.44
CA LEU A 3 -1.70 -16.32 -9.25
C LEU A 3 -2.97 -15.55 -9.67
N LYS A 4 -4.12 -15.93 -9.09
CA LYS A 4 -5.38 -15.22 -9.33
C LYS A 4 -5.28 -13.79 -8.77
N LYS A 5 -6.09 -12.86 -9.31
CA LYS A 5 -6.15 -11.44 -8.88
C LYS A 5 -6.15 -11.33 -7.35
N GLU A 6 -7.10 -12.02 -6.74
CA GLU A 6 -7.35 -11.99 -5.30
C GLU A 6 -6.14 -12.47 -4.49
N ASP A 7 -5.54 -13.58 -4.90
CA ASP A 7 -4.36 -14.14 -4.22
C ASP A 7 -3.16 -13.19 -4.34
N ARG A 8 -2.96 -12.57 -5.51
CA ARG A 8 -1.87 -11.59 -5.72
C ARG A 8 -2.02 -10.39 -4.81
N ILE A 9 -3.23 -9.86 -4.69
CA ILE A 9 -3.52 -8.69 -3.85
C ILE A 9 -3.35 -9.05 -2.37
N ASN A 10 -3.96 -10.15 -1.92
CA ASN A 10 -3.89 -10.55 -0.51
C ASN A 10 -2.47 -10.85 -0.06
N LEU A 11 -1.65 -11.49 -0.92
CA LEU A 11 -0.23 -11.69 -0.64
C LEU A 11 0.52 -10.35 -0.53
N ALA A 12 0.33 -9.45 -1.48
CA ALA A 12 0.98 -8.15 -1.45
C ALA A 12 0.61 -7.32 -0.19
N VAL A 13 -0.68 -7.33 0.21
CA VAL A 13 -1.12 -6.65 1.44
C VAL A 13 -0.50 -7.30 2.67
N SER A 14 -0.52 -8.63 2.75
CA SER A 14 0.03 -9.37 3.88
C SER A 14 1.53 -9.12 4.05
N ASP A 15 2.29 -9.13 2.95
CA ASP A 15 3.73 -8.84 2.96
C ASP A 15 4.02 -7.40 3.43
N ALA A 16 3.26 -6.42 2.92
CA ALA A 16 3.43 -5.01 3.28
C ALA A 16 3.15 -4.78 4.78
N ILE A 17 2.06 -5.34 5.31
CA ILE A 17 1.71 -5.23 6.73
C ILE A 17 2.75 -5.95 7.58
N SER A 18 3.15 -7.17 7.21
CA SER A 18 4.12 -7.96 7.97
C SER A 18 5.48 -7.25 8.04
N SER A 19 5.92 -6.65 6.93
CA SER A 19 7.16 -5.86 6.91
C SER A 19 7.11 -4.64 7.82
N LEU A 20 5.93 -4.02 8.00
CA LEU A 20 5.75 -2.86 8.87
C LEU A 20 5.62 -3.30 10.34
N ASP A 21 4.85 -4.35 10.59
CA ASP A 21 4.61 -4.94 11.91
C ASP A 21 5.90 -5.41 12.57
N ASN A 22 6.76 -6.08 11.79
CA ASN A 22 8.08 -6.52 12.24
C ASN A 22 8.99 -5.39 12.72
N LYS A 23 8.73 -4.13 12.30
CA LYS A 23 9.55 -2.97 12.68
C LYS A 23 8.94 -2.14 13.81
N TYR A 24 7.61 -2.06 13.89
CA TYR A 24 6.93 -1.10 14.76
C TYR A 24 5.85 -1.69 15.67
N SER A 25 5.58 -3.00 15.59
CA SER A 25 4.57 -3.71 16.40
C SER A 25 3.20 -3.02 16.39
N LEU A 26 2.42 -3.28 15.35
CA LEU A 26 1.12 -2.67 15.12
C LEU A 26 0.03 -3.31 15.99
N SER A 27 -0.96 -2.52 16.43
CA SER A 27 -2.17 -3.06 17.05
C SER A 27 -3.06 -3.76 16.01
N ASP A 28 -3.93 -4.67 16.47
CA ASP A 28 -4.86 -5.39 15.58
C ASP A 28 -5.79 -4.44 14.82
N ASP A 29 -6.27 -3.38 15.47
CA ASP A 29 -7.07 -2.33 14.82
C ASP A 29 -6.28 -1.62 13.72
N SER A 30 -5.00 -1.32 13.96
CA SER A 30 -4.12 -0.69 12.97
C SER A 30 -3.88 -1.62 11.78
N LYS A 31 -3.66 -2.92 12.04
CA LYS A 31 -3.49 -3.94 10.99
C LYS A 31 -4.74 -4.07 10.13
N SER A 32 -5.92 -4.10 10.75
CA SER A 32 -7.21 -4.16 10.05
C SER A 32 -7.41 -2.95 9.14
N ASN A 33 -7.21 -1.74 9.66
CA ASN A 33 -7.34 -0.50 8.88
C ASN A 33 -6.34 -0.45 7.71
N LEU A 34 -5.08 -0.84 7.95
CA LEU A 34 -4.06 -0.91 6.91
C LEU A 34 -4.39 -1.97 5.85
N PHE A 35 -4.99 -3.09 6.23
CA PHE A 35 -5.38 -4.15 5.31
C PHE A 35 -6.35 -3.61 4.25
N PHE A 36 -7.44 -2.96 4.66
CA PHE A 36 -8.41 -2.42 3.72
C PHE A 36 -7.81 -1.30 2.85
N ALA A 37 -7.05 -0.37 3.44
CA ALA A 37 -6.43 0.71 2.69
C ALA A 37 -5.41 0.23 1.65
N LEU A 38 -4.55 -0.73 2.01
CA LEU A 38 -3.55 -1.29 1.09
C LEU A 38 -4.20 -2.16 0.02
N ARG A 39 -5.26 -2.89 0.38
CA ARG A 39 -6.03 -3.70 -0.58
C ARG A 39 -6.61 -2.82 -1.67
N ASP A 40 -7.23 -1.69 -1.33
CA ASP A 40 -7.78 -0.75 -2.31
C ASP A 40 -6.68 -0.23 -3.26
N ILE A 41 -5.51 0.13 -2.73
CA ILE A 41 -4.37 0.58 -3.54
C ILE A 41 -3.92 -0.52 -4.51
N PHE A 42 -3.74 -1.74 -4.02
CA PHE A 42 -3.26 -2.86 -4.84
C PHE A 42 -4.31 -3.34 -5.85
N GLU A 43 -5.60 -3.25 -5.54
CA GLU A 43 -6.67 -3.45 -6.51
C GLU A 43 -6.57 -2.46 -7.67
N LYS A 44 -6.36 -1.17 -7.39
CA LYS A 44 -6.19 -0.16 -8.44
C LYS A 44 -4.91 -0.37 -9.25
N LEU A 45 -3.80 -0.71 -8.60
CA LEU A 45 -2.54 -1.01 -9.31
C LEU A 45 -2.67 -2.26 -10.20
N TYR A 46 -3.40 -3.28 -9.76
CA TYR A 46 -3.69 -4.46 -10.57
C TYR A 46 -4.56 -4.11 -11.78
N ASP A 47 -5.59 -3.29 -11.59
CA ASP A 47 -6.45 -2.85 -12.68
C ASP A 47 -5.68 -1.98 -13.70
N ILE A 48 -4.74 -1.13 -13.25
CA ILE A 48 -3.84 -0.39 -14.13
C ILE A 48 -2.88 -1.32 -14.88
N GLU A 49 -2.28 -2.30 -14.19
CA GLU A 49 -1.40 -3.30 -14.81
C GLU A 49 -2.12 -4.03 -15.94
N ASN A 50 -3.39 -4.39 -15.74
CA ASN A 50 -4.18 -5.13 -16.72
C ASN A 50 -4.70 -4.28 -17.88
N ASN A 51 -5.08 -3.03 -17.63
CA ASN A 51 -5.70 -2.16 -18.65
C ASN A 51 -4.69 -1.31 -19.42
N SER A 52 -3.45 -1.22 -18.94
CA SER A 52 -2.39 -0.44 -19.58
C SER A 52 -1.15 -1.31 -19.74
N ASP A 53 -0.16 -1.14 -18.88
CA ASP A 53 1.02 -1.99 -18.86
C ASP A 53 1.66 -2.02 -17.46
N ARG A 54 2.44 -3.08 -17.22
CA ARG A 54 3.12 -3.30 -15.94
C ARG A 54 4.11 -2.19 -15.59
N SER A 55 4.78 -1.60 -16.57
CA SER A 55 5.75 -0.52 -16.33
C SER A 55 5.05 0.76 -15.87
N LEU A 56 3.88 1.07 -16.42
CA LEU A 56 3.06 2.18 -15.94
C LEU A 56 2.58 1.95 -14.51
N ALA A 57 2.07 0.75 -14.21
CA ALA A 57 1.65 0.40 -12.84
C ALA A 57 2.80 0.56 -11.84
N ILE A 58 4.01 0.12 -12.19
CA ILE A 58 5.22 0.30 -11.36
C ILE A 58 5.55 1.79 -11.15
N ARG A 59 5.49 2.61 -12.21
CA ARG A 59 5.75 4.06 -12.10
C ARG A 59 4.75 4.74 -11.16
N ILE A 60 3.47 4.38 -11.26
CA ILE A 60 2.42 4.90 -10.37
C ILE A 60 2.65 4.43 -8.93
N ALA A 61 2.99 3.16 -8.71
CA ALA A 61 3.33 2.66 -7.38
C ALA A 61 4.48 3.45 -6.73
N ASN A 62 5.55 3.74 -7.48
CA ASN A 62 6.67 4.56 -6.98
C ASN A 62 6.23 5.99 -6.61
N SER A 63 5.36 6.59 -7.41
CA SER A 63 4.78 7.91 -7.10
C SER A 63 3.93 7.87 -5.83
N LEU A 64 3.10 6.83 -5.65
CA LEU A 64 2.29 6.64 -4.45
C LEU A 64 3.16 6.45 -3.20
N SER A 65 4.23 5.66 -3.27
CA SER A 65 5.17 5.52 -2.16
C SER A 65 5.79 6.86 -1.76
N THR A 66 6.12 7.70 -2.75
CA THR A 66 6.62 9.06 -2.51
C THR A 66 5.55 9.93 -1.85
N TRP A 67 4.30 9.87 -2.32
CA TRP A 67 3.18 10.64 -1.74
C TRP A 67 2.90 10.25 -0.29
N ILE A 68 2.91 8.95 0.04
CA ILE A 68 2.73 8.48 1.42
C ILE A 68 3.82 9.06 2.32
N TYR A 69 5.08 9.06 1.86
CA TYR A 69 6.18 9.66 2.61
C TYR A 69 6.04 11.18 2.77
N LEU A 70 5.68 11.90 1.70
CA LEU A 70 5.45 13.33 1.76
C LEU A 70 4.29 13.69 2.69
N GLN A 71 3.23 12.89 2.69
CA GLN A 71 2.09 13.09 3.57
C GLN A 71 2.46 12.87 5.04
N PHE A 72 3.26 11.83 5.32
CA PHE A 72 3.85 11.62 6.64
C PHE A 72 4.70 12.82 7.08
N LEU A 73 5.56 13.34 6.21
CA LEU A 73 6.36 14.53 6.51
C LEU A 73 5.50 15.79 6.71
N TYR A 74 4.46 15.96 5.89
CA TYR A 74 3.56 17.11 5.97
C TYR A 74 2.86 17.16 7.34
N PHE A 75 2.19 16.08 7.73
CA PHE A 75 1.53 16.01 9.06
C PHE A 75 2.53 15.94 10.22
N GLY A 76 3.70 15.34 10.00
CA GLY A 76 4.76 15.29 11.01
C GLY A 76 5.39 16.65 11.29
N ARG A 77 5.46 17.53 10.29
CA ARG A 77 6.11 18.86 10.38
C ARG A 77 5.14 20.01 10.62
N SER A 78 3.88 19.89 10.18
CA SER A 78 2.89 20.96 10.34
C SER A 78 2.46 21.18 11.80
N GLY A 79 2.82 20.30 12.73
CA GLY A 79 2.38 20.39 14.12
C GLY A 79 0.87 20.19 14.31
N GLU A 80 0.11 19.98 13.23
CA GLU A 80 -1.30 19.60 13.27
C GLU A 80 -1.44 18.10 13.58
N ARG A 81 -0.99 17.71 14.78
CA ARG A 81 -1.68 16.62 15.48
C ARG A 81 -3.00 17.20 15.97
N LYS A 82 -4.05 17.10 15.16
CA LYS A 82 -5.43 17.20 15.66
C LYS A 82 -5.88 15.83 16.14
#